data_AF-A0A1H2R028-F1
#
_entry.id   AF-A0A1H2R028-F1
#
_cell.length_a   1.000
_cell.length_b   1.000
_cell.length_c   1.000
_cell.angle_alpha   90.00
_cell.angle_beta   90.00
_cell.angle_gamma   90.00
#
_symmetry.space_group_name_H-M   'P 1'
#
loop_
_entity.id
_entity.type
_entity.pdbx_description
1 polymer ?
#
loop_
_entity_poly.entity_id
_entity_poly.type
_entity_poly.pdbx_seq_one_letter_code
_entity_poly.pdbx_strand_id
1 'polypeptide(L)'
;MDGLKQIVWKEMLNECGQAIPQTLPELNSKAEDNPEIACLMPFYVYYFHTYEWQEYSLMTEHALPGTLNHAAFIALDTPSLQASAQMKRYFYGLSFISRIPEEGETAFTLEEWTLHVFRKYYYLTTKAALPAGDANVKQRRSGTWTFRVM
;
A
#
# COMPACT_ATOMS: atom_id res chain seq x y z
N MET A 1 -13.90 12.81 -8.96
CA MET A 1 -12.47 12.60 -8.64
C MET A 1 -12.40 11.72 -7.42
N ASP A 2 -11.75 10.56 -7.56
CA ASP A 2 -11.78 9.43 -6.65
C ASP A 2 -11.32 9.81 -5.23
N GLY A 3 -12.23 9.78 -4.24
CA GLY A 3 -11.90 10.11 -2.85
C GLY A 3 -10.73 9.26 -2.33
N LEU A 4 -10.66 8.00 -2.77
CA LEU A 4 -9.57 7.09 -2.44
C LEU A 4 -8.22 7.57 -3.00
N LYS A 5 -8.17 8.04 -4.26
CA LYS A 5 -6.94 8.60 -4.87
C LYS A 5 -6.41 9.79 -4.06
N GLN A 6 -7.29 10.67 -3.60
CA GLN A 6 -6.89 11.83 -2.80
C GLN A 6 -6.40 11.42 -1.40
N ILE A 7 -7.06 10.46 -0.76
CA ILE A 7 -6.62 9.94 0.54
C ILE A 7 -5.26 9.27 0.41
N VAL A 8 -5.06 8.41 -0.60
CA VAL A 8 -3.75 7.77 -0.86
C VAL A 8 -2.63 8.79 -1.03
N TRP A 9 -2.85 9.85 -1.81
CA TRP A 9 -1.88 10.93 -1.96
C TRP A 9 -1.54 11.61 -0.63
N LYS A 10 -2.57 11.96 0.16
CA LYS A 10 -2.39 12.62 1.45
C LYS A 10 -1.65 11.76 2.47
N GLU A 11 -2.00 10.47 2.56
CA GLU A 11 -1.30 9.55 3.46
C GLU A 11 0.15 9.34 3.01
N MET A 12 0.40 9.16 1.72
CA MET A 12 1.77 9.01 1.21
C MET A 12 2.61 10.25 1.50
N LEU A 13 2.06 11.45 1.30
CA LEU A 13 2.73 12.70 1.65
C LEU A 13 3.02 12.78 3.15
N ASN A 14 2.05 12.41 4.00
CA ASN A 14 2.19 12.41 5.46
C ASN A 14 3.32 11.47 5.91
N GLU A 15 3.36 10.24 5.40
CA GLU A 15 4.40 9.27 5.77
C GLU A 15 5.78 9.66 5.19
N CYS A 16 5.83 10.29 4.03
CA CYS A 16 7.07 10.82 3.44
C CYS A 16 7.54 12.15 4.09
N GLY A 17 6.69 12.78 4.90
CA GLY A 17 6.92 14.07 5.53
C GLY A 17 6.61 15.25 4.62
N GLN A 18 7.65 15.90 4.07
CA GLN A 18 7.50 17.15 3.31
C GLN A 18 7.41 16.95 1.80
N ALA A 19 7.97 15.85 1.27
CA ALA A 19 7.98 15.56 -0.15
C ALA A 19 8.00 14.06 -0.39
N ILE A 20 7.13 13.62 -1.31
CA ILE A 20 7.18 12.26 -1.85
C ILE A 20 8.39 12.19 -2.80
N PRO A 21 9.25 11.16 -2.71
CA PRO A 21 10.34 10.96 -3.66
C PRO A 21 9.88 11.06 -5.11
N GLN A 22 10.73 11.64 -5.97
CA GLN A 22 10.37 11.91 -7.36
C GLN A 22 10.54 10.69 -8.26
N THR A 23 11.34 9.72 -7.82
CA THR A 23 11.64 8.51 -8.59
C THR A 23 11.22 7.26 -7.83
N LEU A 24 10.84 6.21 -8.57
CA LEU A 24 10.49 4.91 -7.98
C LEU A 24 11.64 4.25 -7.22
N PRO A 25 12.91 4.31 -7.66
CA PRO A 25 14.03 3.83 -6.86
C PRO A 25 14.16 4.51 -5.49
N GLU A 26 14.04 5.84 -5.43
CA GLU A 26 14.10 6.57 -4.16
C GLU A 26 12.90 6.23 -3.26
N LEU A 27 11.70 6.11 -3.86
CA LEU A 27 10.51 5.69 -3.13
C LEU A 27 10.65 4.27 -2.58
N ASN A 28 11.20 3.34 -3.37
CA ASN A 28 11.46 1.97 -2.95
C ASN A 28 12.46 1.91 -1.80
N SER A 29 13.57 2.63 -1.89
CA SER A 29 14.56 2.71 -0.80
C SER A 29 13.94 3.22 0.50
N LYS A 30 13.07 4.26 0.43
CA LYS A 30 12.32 4.70 1.62
C LYS A 30 11.33 3.65 2.14
N ALA A 31 10.69 2.90 1.24
CA ALA A 31 9.71 1.88 1.59
C ALA A 31 10.36 0.66 2.27
N GLU A 32 11.57 0.28 1.85
CA GLU A 32 12.34 -0.80 2.47
C GLU A 32 12.60 -0.55 3.96
N ASP A 33 12.86 0.71 4.34
CA ASP A 33 13.10 1.11 5.73
C ASP A 33 11.82 1.52 6.48
N ASN A 34 10.68 1.66 5.80
CA ASN A 34 9.44 2.15 6.39
C ASN A 34 8.22 1.33 5.92
N PRO A 35 7.75 0.39 6.74
CA PRO A 35 6.55 -0.41 6.48
C PRO A 35 5.29 0.39 6.14
N GLU A 36 5.11 1.58 6.72
CA GLU A 36 3.92 2.40 6.46
C GLU A 36 3.94 2.95 5.03
N ILE A 37 5.11 3.37 4.54
CA ILE A 37 5.32 3.76 3.13
C ILE A 37 5.16 2.54 2.23
N ALA A 38 5.78 1.40 2.57
CA ALA A 38 5.65 0.16 1.79
C ALA A 38 4.20 -0.29 1.64
N CYS A 39 3.39 -0.21 2.70
CA CYS A 39 1.98 -0.58 2.63
C CYS A 39 1.12 0.39 1.82
N LEU A 40 1.51 1.67 1.73
CA LEU A 40 0.85 2.67 0.89
C LEU A 40 1.28 2.57 -0.57
N MET A 41 2.48 2.07 -0.82
CA MET A 41 3.14 2.09 -2.12
C MET A 41 2.33 1.44 -3.23
N PRO A 42 1.72 0.24 -3.10
CA PRO A 42 0.89 -0.35 -4.14
C PRO A 42 -0.22 0.59 -4.62
N PHE A 43 -0.94 1.21 -3.67
CA PHE A 43 -2.06 2.08 -4.00
C PHE A 43 -1.60 3.41 -4.59
N TYR A 44 -0.49 3.94 -4.10
CA TYR A 44 0.10 5.16 -4.62
C TYR A 44 0.54 4.97 -6.07
N VAL A 45 1.34 3.94 -6.35
CA VAL A 45 1.84 3.69 -7.71
C VAL A 45 0.72 3.31 -8.67
N TYR A 46 -0.31 2.58 -8.22
CA TYR A 46 -1.50 2.33 -9.03
C TYR A 46 -2.17 3.63 -9.51
N TYR A 47 -2.26 4.66 -8.67
CA TYR A 47 -2.96 5.90 -9.00
C TYR A 47 -2.13 6.96 -9.72
N PHE A 48 -0.80 6.94 -9.54
CA PHE A 48 0.09 8.03 -9.96
C PHE A 48 1.25 7.59 -10.85
N HIS A 49 1.62 6.31 -10.87
CA HIS A 49 2.80 5.78 -11.57
C HIS A 49 2.52 4.39 -12.17
N THR A 50 1.34 4.19 -12.74
CA THR A 50 0.83 2.85 -13.10
C THR A 50 1.74 2.13 -14.09
N TYR A 51 2.25 2.85 -15.10
CA TYR A 51 3.10 2.28 -16.15
C TYR A 51 4.55 2.17 -15.68
N GLU A 52 5.06 3.22 -15.04
CA GLU A 52 6.42 3.26 -14.52
C GLU A 52 6.64 2.16 -13.48
N TRP A 53 5.64 1.87 -12.65
CA TRP A 53 5.70 0.79 -11.67
C TRP A 53 5.79 -0.60 -12.31
N GLN A 54 5.03 -0.83 -13.38
CA GLN A 54 5.09 -2.08 -14.11
C GLN A 54 6.50 -2.31 -14.66
N GLU A 55 7.07 -1.31 -15.34
CA GLU A 55 8.44 -1.40 -15.86
C GLU A 55 9.48 -1.56 -14.75
N TYR A 56 9.38 -0.75 -13.70
CA TYR A 56 10.31 -0.80 -12.57
C TYR A 56 10.30 -2.16 -11.87
N SER A 57 9.11 -2.72 -11.58
CA SER A 57 8.97 -4.02 -10.92
C SER A 57 9.52 -5.19 -11.73
N LEU A 58 9.64 -5.05 -13.07
CA LEU A 58 10.24 -6.05 -13.94
C LEU A 58 11.77 -5.97 -13.99
N MET A 59 12.31 -4.76 -13.92
CA MET A 59 13.73 -4.48 -14.17
C MET A 59 14.55 -4.39 -12.89
N THR A 60 13.91 -4.15 -11.76
CA THR A 60 14.57 -3.95 -10.47
C THR A 60 15.09 -5.26 -9.88
N GLU A 61 16.24 -5.19 -9.20
CA GLU A 61 16.79 -6.31 -8.42
C GLU A 61 16.23 -6.34 -6.99
N HIS A 62 15.52 -5.28 -6.57
CA HIS A 62 14.90 -5.20 -5.26
C HIS A 62 13.73 -6.19 -5.13
N ALA A 63 13.67 -6.93 -4.03
CA ALA A 63 12.62 -7.91 -3.76
C ALA A 63 11.27 -7.27 -3.37
N LEU A 64 11.29 -6.08 -2.76
CA LEU A 64 10.10 -5.44 -2.22
C LEU A 64 9.02 -5.16 -3.28
N PRO A 65 9.32 -4.61 -4.48
CA PRO A 65 8.31 -4.39 -5.53
C PRO A 65 7.53 -5.64 -5.93
N GLY A 66 8.22 -6.75 -6.19
CA GLY A 66 7.58 -8.02 -6.53
C GLY A 66 6.73 -8.52 -5.36
N THR A 67 7.29 -8.51 -4.16
CA THR A 67 6.59 -8.92 -2.92
C THR A 67 5.30 -8.13 -2.71
N LEU A 68 5.34 -6.81 -2.88
CA LEU A 68 4.17 -5.94 -2.75
C LEU A 68 3.13 -6.17 -3.86
N ASN A 69 3.55 -6.51 -5.09
CA ASN A 69 2.63 -6.88 -6.16
C ASN A 69 1.85 -8.16 -5.81
N HIS A 70 2.53 -9.19 -5.31
CA HIS A 70 1.91 -10.43 -4.84
C HIS A 70 1.00 -10.18 -3.64
N ALA A 71 1.49 -9.44 -2.63
CA ALA A 71 0.72 -9.12 -1.43
C ALA A 71 -0.56 -8.33 -1.76
N ALA A 72 -0.47 -7.34 -2.65
CA ALA A 72 -1.62 -6.55 -3.08
C ALA A 72 -2.62 -7.40 -3.89
N PHE A 73 -2.15 -8.29 -4.75
CA PHE A 73 -3.02 -9.23 -5.47
C PHE A 73 -3.83 -10.08 -4.47
N ILE A 74 -3.16 -10.77 -3.55
CA ILE A 74 -3.81 -11.66 -2.58
C ILE A 74 -4.76 -10.87 -1.67
N ALA A 75 -4.31 -9.72 -1.16
CA ALA A 75 -5.10 -8.88 -0.27
C ALA A 75 -6.40 -8.43 -0.95
N LEU A 76 -6.31 -7.88 -2.17
CA LEU A 76 -7.45 -7.31 -2.89
C LEU A 76 -8.40 -8.37 -3.47
N ASP A 77 -7.95 -9.61 -3.65
CA ASP A 77 -8.82 -10.72 -4.05
C ASP A 77 -9.77 -11.15 -2.92
N THR A 78 -9.45 -10.79 -1.67
CA THR A 78 -10.31 -11.08 -0.52
C THR A 78 -11.73 -10.50 -0.71
N PRO A 79 -12.81 -11.31 -0.60
CA PRO A 79 -14.18 -10.87 -0.88
C PRO A 79 -14.67 -9.71 0.02
N SER A 80 -14.11 -9.57 1.23
CA SER A 80 -14.46 -8.49 2.14
C SER A 80 -13.94 -7.12 1.69
N LEU A 81 -12.93 -7.07 0.81
CA LEU A 81 -12.45 -5.83 0.21
C LEU A 81 -13.18 -5.57 -1.10
N GLN A 82 -14.00 -4.51 -1.09
CA GLN A 82 -14.73 -4.00 -2.25
C GLN A 82 -13.81 -3.18 -3.17
N ALA A 83 -12.65 -3.74 -3.54
CA ALA A 83 -11.75 -3.10 -4.48
C ALA A 83 -12.29 -3.16 -5.92
N SER A 84 -12.01 -2.13 -6.71
CA SER A 84 -12.49 -2.06 -8.08
C SER A 84 -11.93 -3.21 -8.93
N ALA A 85 -12.72 -3.73 -9.87
CA ALA A 85 -12.28 -4.77 -10.78
C ALA A 85 -11.02 -4.38 -11.56
N GLN A 86 -10.84 -3.09 -11.86
CA GLN A 86 -9.65 -2.56 -12.52
C GLN A 86 -8.39 -2.73 -11.64
N MET A 87 -8.46 -2.36 -10.36
CA MET A 87 -7.34 -2.48 -9.45
C MET A 87 -6.96 -3.95 -9.19
N LYS A 88 -7.97 -4.82 -9.00
CA LYS A 88 -7.75 -6.27 -8.84
C LYS A 88 -7.02 -6.86 -10.07
N ARG A 89 -7.49 -6.53 -11.28
CA ARG A 89 -6.85 -6.99 -12.53
C ARG A 89 -5.44 -6.47 -12.71
N TYR A 90 -5.18 -5.22 -12.31
CA TYR A 90 -3.84 -4.64 -12.38
C TYR A 90 -2.84 -5.42 -11.52
N PHE A 91 -3.15 -5.66 -10.24
CA PHE A 91 -2.24 -6.40 -9.36
C PHE A 91 -2.17 -7.90 -9.69
N TYR A 92 -3.25 -8.50 -10.19
CA TYR A 92 -3.19 -9.85 -10.76
C TYR A 92 -2.14 -9.91 -11.88
N GLY A 93 -2.21 -9.00 -12.85
CA GLY A 93 -1.24 -8.92 -13.95
C GLY A 93 0.20 -8.72 -13.46
N LEU A 94 0.40 -7.80 -12.52
CA LEU A 94 1.73 -7.54 -11.95
C LEU A 94 2.29 -8.74 -11.18
N SER A 95 1.48 -9.42 -10.38
CA SER A 95 1.91 -10.61 -9.63
C SER A 95 2.33 -11.75 -10.56
N PHE A 96 1.76 -11.84 -11.76
CA PHE A 96 2.09 -12.90 -12.71
C PHE A 96 3.42 -12.67 -13.43
N ILE A 97 3.83 -11.42 -13.57
CA ILE A 97 5.09 -11.03 -14.23
C ILE A 97 6.22 -10.72 -13.21
N SER A 98 5.88 -10.60 -11.93
CA SER A 98 6.85 -10.42 -10.85
C SER A 98 7.53 -11.75 -10.51
N ARG A 99 8.77 -11.69 -10.03
CA ARG A 99 9.42 -12.87 -9.44
C ARG A 99 8.66 -13.28 -8.17
N ILE A 100 8.53 -14.59 -7.97
CA ILE A 100 7.93 -15.15 -6.75
C ILE A 100 8.78 -14.69 -5.55
N PRO A 101 8.18 -14.13 -4.49
CA PRO A 101 8.93 -13.66 -3.33
C PRO A 101 9.64 -14.81 -2.62
N GLU A 102 10.93 -14.65 -2.36
CA GLU A 102 11.71 -15.59 -1.54
C GLU A 102 11.69 -15.16 -0.06
N GLU A 103 11.68 -16.13 0.86
CA GLU A 103 11.68 -15.83 2.29
C GLU A 103 12.99 -15.16 2.72
N GLY A 104 12.88 -14.08 3.52
CA GLY A 104 14.04 -13.39 4.10
C GLY A 104 14.62 -12.26 3.26
N GLU A 105 14.11 -12.00 2.04
CA GLU A 105 14.57 -10.89 1.20
C GLU A 105 13.95 -9.52 1.55
N THR A 106 12.85 -9.52 2.30
CA THR A 106 12.19 -8.29 2.74
C THR A 106 11.90 -8.32 4.24
N ALA A 107 11.50 -7.18 4.81
CA ALA A 107 11.27 -7.04 6.25
C ALA A 107 10.21 -7.98 6.84
N PHE A 108 9.27 -8.45 6.02
CA PHE A 108 8.19 -9.37 6.44
C PHE A 108 8.01 -10.51 5.44
N THR A 109 7.37 -11.57 5.89
CA THR A 109 6.88 -12.65 5.02
C THR A 109 5.80 -12.14 4.06
N LEU A 110 5.53 -12.88 2.98
CA LEU A 110 4.47 -12.53 2.03
C LEU A 110 3.10 -12.48 2.72
N GLU A 111 2.84 -13.40 3.66
CA GLU A 111 1.61 -13.46 4.45
C GLU A 111 1.44 -12.21 5.30
N GLU A 112 2.50 -11.78 5.98
CA GLU A 112 2.49 -10.56 6.78
C GLU A 112 2.29 -9.32 5.92
N TRP A 113 3.01 -9.19 4.80
CA TRP A 113 2.79 -8.10 3.84
C TRP A 113 1.35 -8.08 3.33
N THR A 114 0.79 -9.24 3.00
CA THR A 114 -0.61 -9.37 2.57
C THR A 114 -1.56 -8.82 3.63
N LEU A 115 -1.36 -9.18 4.90
CA LEU A 115 -2.17 -8.69 6.01
C LEU A 115 -2.03 -7.17 6.19
N HIS A 116 -0.81 -6.64 6.09
CA HIS A 116 -0.56 -5.21 6.23
C HIS A 116 -1.16 -4.40 5.08
N VAL A 117 -1.02 -4.87 3.84
CA VAL A 117 -1.62 -4.26 2.64
C VAL A 117 -3.14 -4.31 2.71
N PHE A 118 -3.73 -5.44 3.15
CA PHE A 118 -5.17 -5.56 3.40
C PHE A 118 -5.66 -4.49 4.39
N ARG A 119 -5.01 -4.40 5.55
CA ARG A 119 -5.37 -3.43 6.60
C ARG A 119 -5.25 -1.99 6.10
N LYS A 120 -4.20 -1.71 5.33
CA LYS A 120 -3.98 -0.39 4.75
C LYS A 120 -5.08 -0.04 3.76
N TYR A 121 -5.45 -0.94 2.85
CA TYR A 121 -6.54 -0.70 1.91
C TYR A 121 -7.88 -0.45 2.62
N TYR A 122 -8.18 -1.26 3.64
CA TYR A 122 -9.39 -1.10 4.45
C TYR A 122 -9.43 0.26 5.15
N TYR A 123 -8.30 0.69 5.73
CA TYR A 123 -8.17 2.02 6.34
C TYR A 123 -8.40 3.15 5.31
N LEU A 124 -7.75 3.08 4.15
CA LEU A 124 -7.84 4.09 3.11
C LEU A 124 -9.27 4.23 2.57
N THR A 125 -9.95 3.11 2.33
CA THR A 125 -11.34 3.09 1.84
C THR A 125 -12.31 3.60 2.90
N THR A 126 -12.14 3.20 4.16
CA THR A 126 -12.95 3.73 5.28
C THR A 126 -12.78 5.25 5.41
N LYS A 127 -11.54 5.75 5.33
CA LYS A 127 -11.25 7.18 5.42
C LYS A 127 -11.81 7.95 4.22
N ALA A 128 -11.77 7.37 3.02
CA ALA A 128 -12.33 7.96 1.81
C ALA A 128 -13.87 8.02 1.82
N ALA A 129 -14.53 7.14 2.57
CA ALA A 129 -15.98 7.14 2.73
C ALA A 129 -16.49 8.18 3.75
N LEU A 130 -15.61 8.78 4.57
CA LEU A 130 -16.01 9.79 5.54
C LEU A 130 -16.39 11.11 4.83
N PRO A 131 -17.50 11.77 5.24
CA PRO A 131 -17.84 13.09 4.72
C PRO A 131 -16.74 14.10 5.08
N ALA A 132 -16.43 15.00 4.16
CA ALA A 132 -15.35 15.99 4.26
C ALA A 132 -15.47 16.99 5.43
N GLY A 133 -16.50 16.87 6.29
CA GLY A 133 -16.79 17.74 7.43
C GLY A 133 -16.24 17.30 8.79
N ASP A 134 -15.88 16.03 8.98
CA ASP A 134 -15.52 15.51 10.32
C ASP A 134 -14.01 15.32 10.57
N ALA A 135 -13.17 15.59 9.57
CA ALA A 135 -11.71 15.43 9.67
C ALA A 135 -11.01 16.46 10.59
N ASN A 136 -11.77 17.35 11.25
CA ASN A 136 -11.24 18.34 12.20
C ASN A 136 -11.43 17.97 13.68
N VAL A 137 -11.89 16.76 14.00
CA VAL A 137 -11.82 16.26 15.38
C VAL A 137 -10.40 15.73 15.61
N LYS A 138 -9.52 16.66 16.02
CA LYS A 138 -8.22 16.46 16.68
C LYS A 138 -7.87 14.98 16.89
N GLN A 139 -6.96 14.47 16.06
CA GLN A 139 -6.23 13.24 16.32
C GLN A 139 -5.38 13.44 17.58
N ARG A 140 -6.03 13.30 18.75
CA ARG A 140 -5.36 13.21 20.05
C ARG A 140 -4.56 11.91 20.03
N ARG A 141 -3.24 12.07 20.11
CA ARG A 141 -2.29 11.03 20.44
C ARG A 141 -2.75 10.21 21.65
N SER A 142 -2.28 8.96 21.68
CA SER A 142 -2.33 7.96 22.75
C SER A 142 -3.63 7.17 22.90
N GLY A 143 -3.51 5.88 22.59
CA GLY A 143 -4.51 4.85 22.84
C GLY A 143 -3.83 3.50 22.71
N THR A 144 -3.01 3.14 23.69
CA THR A 144 -2.46 1.80 23.86
C THR A 144 -3.62 0.82 23.87
N TRP A 145 -3.75 0.01 22.83
CA TRP A 145 -4.74 -1.06 22.77
C TRP A 145 -4.31 -2.16 23.74
N THR A 146 -4.89 -2.15 24.94
CA THR A 146 -4.80 -3.28 25.86
C THR A 146 -5.94 -4.24 25.55
N PHE A 147 -5.62 -5.36 24.91
CA PHE A 147 -6.55 -6.47 24.78
C PHE A 147 -6.75 -7.09 26.17
N ARG A 148 -7.96 -6.99 26.72
CA ARG A 148 -8.39 -7.83 27.83
C ARG A 148 -8.98 -9.11 27.23
N VAL A 149 -8.30 -10.22 27.45
CA VAL A 149 -8.85 -11.55 27.25
C VAL A 149 -9.82 -11.81 28.41
N MET A 150 -11.07 -12.15 28.08
CA MET A 150 -11.99 -12.84 29.00
C MET A 150 -11.87 -14.33 28.79
#